data_AF-A0A2E6TFW1-F1
#
_entry.id   AF-A0A2E6TFW1-F1
#
_cell.length_a   1.000
_cell.length_b   1.000
_cell.length_c   1.000
_cell.angle_alpha   90.00
_cell.angle_beta   90.00
_cell.angle_gamma   90.00
#
_symmetry.space_group_name_H-M   'P 1'
#
loop_
_entity.id
_entity.type
_entity.pdbx_description
1 polymer ?
#
loop_
_entity_poly.entity_id
_entity_poly.type
_entity_poly.pdbx_seq_one_letter_code
_entity_poly.pdbx_strand_id
1 'polypeptide(L)' 'MQLDSGEYWWCSCGRSADQPFCDGAHKGTGFSPEKVEIKETRKVALCNCKHSSQGPVCDGAHSSL' A
#
# COMPACT_ATOMS: atom_id res chain seq x y z
N MET A 1 8.43 6.71 2.31
CA MET A 1 9.60 5.79 2.22
C MET A 1 10.28 5.99 0.87
N GLN A 2 11.58 5.69 0.74
CA GLN A 2 12.24 5.62 -0.56
C GLN A 2 12.04 4.22 -1.15
N LEU A 3 11.65 4.14 -2.41
CA LEU A 3 11.49 2.89 -3.16
C LEU A 3 12.35 2.96 -4.42
N ASP A 4 13.03 1.86 -4.74
CA ASP A 4 13.76 1.71 -5.99
C ASP A 4 12.82 1.36 -7.13
N SER A 5 13.30 1.49 -8.38
CA SER A 5 12.54 1.04 -9.54
C SER A 5 12.18 -0.43 -9.41
N GLY A 6 10.91 -0.76 -9.62
CA GLY A 6 10.42 -2.11 -9.46
C GLY A 6 8.92 -2.18 -9.24
N GLU A 7 8.45 -3.41 -9.08
CA GLU A 7 7.06 -3.72 -8.81
C GLU A 7 6.89 -4.08 -7.33
N TYR A 8 5.94 -3.43 -6.69
CA TYR A 8 5.58 -3.66 -5.30
C TYR A 8 4.10 -4.02 -5.20
N TRP A 9 3.73 -4.74 -4.15
CA TRP A 9 2.34 -5.12 -3.90
C TRP A 9 1.87 -4.48 -2.59
N TRP A 10 0.98 -3.51 -2.70
CA TRP A 10 0.41 -2.80 -1.55
C TRP A 10 -0.65 -3.65 -0.85
N CYS A 11 -0.62 -3.66 0.49
CA CYS A 11 -1.63 -4.32 1.29
C CYS A 11 -2.91 -3.48 1.33
N SER A 12 -3.97 -3.96 0.70
CA SER A 12 -5.32 -3.38 0.75
C SER A 12 -6.17 -3.89 1.93
N CYS A 13 -5.86 -5.07 2.46
CA CYS A 13 -6.70 -5.73 3.47
C CYS A 13 -6.46 -5.30 4.92
N GLY A 14 -5.37 -4.55 5.19
CA GLY A 14 -4.99 -4.11 6.54
C GLY A 14 -4.41 -5.19 7.47
N ARG A 15 -4.26 -6.44 7.01
CA ARG A 15 -3.82 -7.57 7.86
C ARG A 15 -2.34 -7.95 7.76
N SER A 16 -1.61 -7.37 6.81
CA SER A 16 -0.19 -7.68 6.63
C SER A 16 0.64 -7.29 7.85
N ALA A 17 1.61 -8.12 8.21
CA ALA A 17 2.66 -7.79 9.17
C ALA A 17 3.75 -6.91 8.55
N ASP A 18 3.95 -6.99 7.22
CA ASP A 18 4.95 -6.23 6.46
C ASP A 18 4.37 -4.95 5.85
N GLN A 19 3.52 -4.24 6.60
CA GLN A 19 2.93 -2.98 6.11
C GLN A 19 4.04 -1.99 5.65
N PRO A 20 3.85 -1.29 4.52
CA PRO A 20 2.61 -1.16 3.74
C PRO A 20 2.39 -2.25 2.67
N PHE A 21 3.26 -3.26 2.61
CA PHE A 21 3.26 -4.26 1.56
C PHE A 21 2.44 -5.50 1.93
N CYS A 22 2.04 -6.26 0.91
CA CYS A 22 1.33 -7.50 1.07
C CYS A 22 2.28 -8.66 1.40
N ASP A 23 1.98 -9.38 2.48
CA ASP A 23 2.65 -10.63 2.92
C ASP A 23 1.82 -11.91 2.64
N GLY A 24 0.61 -11.75 2.08
CA GLY A 24 -0.32 -12.85 1.81
C GLY A 24 -1.44 -13.01 2.85
N ALA A 25 -1.46 -12.22 3.93
CA ALA A 25 -2.52 -12.25 4.94
C ALA A 25 -3.92 -11.86 4.43
N HIS A 26 -4.04 -11.40 3.18
CA HIS A 26 -5.31 -11.15 2.51
C HIS A 26 -6.06 -12.42 2.08
N LYS A 27 -5.41 -13.60 2.09
CA LYS A 27 -6.08 -14.84 1.71
C LYS A 27 -7.31 -15.08 2.59
N GLY A 28 -8.46 -15.25 1.95
CA GLY A 28 -9.76 -15.43 2.62
C GLY A 28 -10.50 -14.14 2.98
N THR A 29 -9.99 -12.94 2.64
CA THR A 29 -10.64 -11.67 3.00
C THR A 29 -11.42 -10.99 1.88
N GLY A 30 -11.50 -11.56 0.68
CA GLY A 30 -12.11 -10.92 -0.49
C GLY A 30 -11.30 -9.74 -1.06
N PHE A 31 -10.31 -9.25 -0.33
CA PHE A 31 -9.37 -8.23 -0.78
C PHE A 31 -8.22 -8.86 -1.55
N SER A 32 -7.75 -8.15 -2.58
CA SER A 32 -6.52 -8.47 -3.32
C SER A 32 -5.54 -7.31 -3.20
N PRO A 33 -4.23 -7.56 -3.11
CA PRO A 33 -3.23 -6.49 -3.09
C PRO A 33 -3.23 -5.71 -4.41
N GLU A 34 -2.89 -4.42 -4.33
CA GLU A 34 -2.79 -3.57 -5.52
C GLU A 34 -1.34 -3.42 -5.96
N LYS A 35 -1.10 -3.47 -7.27
CA LYS A 35 0.23 -3.32 -7.84
C LYS A 35 0.65 -1.85 -7.81
N VAL A 36 1.87 -1.59 -7.34
CA VAL A 36 2.53 -0.28 -7.39
C VAL A 36 3.79 -0.42 -8.23
N GLU A 37 3.78 0.21 -9.41
CA GLU A 37 4.95 0.27 -10.29
C GLU A 37 5.73 1.56 -10.03
N ILE A 38 7.02 1.42 -9.71
CA ILE A 38 7.96 2.53 -9.54
C ILE A 38 8.92 2.50 -10.73
N LYS A 39 8.88 3.52 -11.58
CA LYS A 39 9.73 3.60 -12.78
C LYS A 39 11.15 4.05 -12.50
N GLU A 40 11.34 4.82 -11.43
CA GLU A 40 12.62 5.39 -11.02
C GLU A 40 12.65 5.52 -9.49
N THR A 41 13.84 5.39 -8.89
CA THR A 41 14.01 5.49 -7.44
C THR A 41 13.50 6.84 -6.95
N ARG A 42 12.50 6.83 -6.07
CA ARG A 42 11.88 8.04 -5.54
C ARG A 42 11.29 7.83 -4.16
N LYS A 43 11.01 8.93 -3.46
CA LYS A 43 10.22 8.90 -2.24
C LYS A 43 8.74 8.77 -2.58
N VAL A 44 8.07 7.83 -1.94
CA VAL A 44 6.63 7.57 -2.08
C VAL A 44 6.01 7.51 -0.69
N ALA A 45 4.84 8.14 -0.54
CA ALA A 45 4.01 7.99 0.65
C ALA A 45 2.94 6.94 0.33
N LEU A 46 3.14 5.70 0.77
CA LEU A 46 2.12 4.66 0.66
C LEU A 46 1.13 4.75 1.82
N CYS A 47 -0.15 4.52 1.53
CA CYS A 47 -1.22 4.56 2.51
C CYS A 47 -1.12 3.38 3.48
N ASN A 48 -1.05 3.66 4.78
CA ASN A 48 -1.10 2.60 5.79
C ASN A 48 -2.50 2.42 6.42
N CYS A 49 -3.32 3.47 6.49
CA CYS A 49 -4.65 3.42 7.12
C CYS A 49 -5.71 2.68 6.29
N LYS A 50 -5.51 2.48 4.99
CA LYS A 50 -6.46 1.86 4.04
C LYS A 50 -7.71 2.68 3.72
N HIS A 51 -7.72 3.96 4.06
CA HIS A 51 -8.82 4.89 3.79
C HIS A 51 -8.50 5.95 2.73
N SER A 52 -7.40 5.80 1.99
CA SER A 52 -7.06 6.72 0.91
C SER A 52 -8.05 6.61 -0.25
N SER A 53 -8.45 7.76 -0.78
CA SER A 53 -9.21 7.86 -2.03
C SER A 53 -8.35 7.62 -3.29
N GLN A 54 -7.01 7.61 -3.11
CA GLN A 54 -6.02 7.41 -4.17
C GLN A 54 -5.40 6.00 -4.12
N GLY A 55 -6.10 5.04 -3.49
CA GLY A 55 -5.66 3.66 -3.37
C GLY A 55 -4.34 3.54 -2.60
N PRO A 56 -3.26 3.00 -3.21
CA PRO A 56 -1.99 2.78 -2.51
C PRO A 56 -1.29 4.04 -2.02
N VAL A 57 -1.60 5.22 -2.55
CA VAL A 57 -0.91 6.48 -2.21
C VAL A 57 -1.59 7.17 -1.03
N CYS A 58 -0.81 7.71 -0.10
CA CYS A 58 -1.32 8.47 1.03
C CYS A 58 -1.82 9.86 0.57
N ASP A 59 -3.09 10.14 0.83
CA ASP A 59 -3.75 11.43 0.58
C ASP A 59 -4.06 12.22 1.86
N GLY A 60 -3.64 11.70 3.03
CA GLY A 60 -3.87 12.33 4.33
C GLY A 60 -5.20 11.98 5.00
N ALA A 61 -6.04 11.11 4.41
CA ALA A 61 -7.34 10.74 4.97
C ALA A 61 -7.30 10.25 6.44
N HIS A 62 -6.16 9.66 6.86
CA HIS A 62 -5.96 9.22 8.25
C HIS A 62 -6.01 10.34 9.30
N SER A 63 -5.85 11.59 8.89
CA SER A 63 -5.87 12.74 9.80
C SER A 63 -7.27 13.04 10.35
N SER A 64 -8.30 12.41 9.79
CA SER A 64 -9.72 12.63 10.09
C SER A 64 -10.51 11.33 10.30
N LEU A 65 -9.85 10.23 10.69
CA LEU A 65 -10.48 8.95 11.02
C LEU A 65 -10.88 8.85 12.49
#